data_AF-A0A969HWI9-F1
#
_entry.id   AF-A0A969HWI9-F1
#
_cell.length_a   1.000
_cell.length_b   1.000
_cell.length_c   1.000
_cell.angle_alpha   90.00
_cell.angle_beta   90.00
_cell.angle_gamma   90.00
#
_symmetry.space_group_name_H-M   'P 1'
#
loop_
_entity.id
_entity.type
_entity.pdbx_description
1 polymer ?
#
loop_
_entity_poly.entity_id
_entity_poly.type
_entity_poly.pdbx_seq_one_letter_code
_entity_poly.pdbx_strand_id
1 'polypeptide(L)'
;IAFTYTPNGQRASMTDASGTTTYTYDHLDRLTRKATPFGSLSYTYDAADNLLTLQSSNVHGTSVRYAYDELNRLQSVTDQRLNPGTTRYTYDAVGNLDTLTYPNGVASTHTYDDLNRLTTVAVGSGTLGQFTYTLDAAGMRTRLVDHTGRTIDYSYDQTYRLVSEQVTNDPQSVNGSVSYTYDAAGNRLRRTSTLSGVDNQSFSYDANDRRSDAIYDPNGNLLSAGGTTSTYDYANRLVSDGSVRLVYDGDGHLVQQTVGGVTTSIWWTNRTQRAMPRLWRRRVPERCSAP
;
A
#
# COMPACT_ATOMS: atom_id res chain seq x y z
N ILE A 1 -6.16 -4.32 -27.32
CA ILE A 1 -4.85 -3.83 -26.82
C ILE A 1 -3.80 -4.32 -27.79
N ALA A 2 -2.83 -3.49 -28.16
CA ALA A 2 -1.73 -3.84 -29.06
C ALA A 2 -0.39 -3.56 -28.39
N PHE A 3 0.57 -4.45 -28.58
CA PHE A 3 1.93 -4.32 -28.04
C PHE A 3 2.95 -4.37 -29.17
N THR A 4 4.02 -3.60 -29.03
CA THR A 4 5.22 -3.76 -29.87
C THR A 4 6.41 -4.08 -28.99
N TYR A 5 7.43 -4.70 -29.57
CA TYR A 5 8.63 -5.14 -28.88
C TYR A 5 9.88 -4.67 -29.61
N THR A 6 10.89 -4.36 -28.82
CA THR A 6 12.27 -4.14 -29.25
C THR A 6 12.90 -5.47 -29.70
N PRO A 7 14.04 -5.46 -30.44
CA PRO A 7 14.68 -6.68 -30.92
C PRO A 7 15.14 -7.66 -29.83
N ASN A 8 15.47 -7.17 -28.64
CA ASN A 8 15.81 -7.97 -27.45
C ASN A 8 14.57 -8.47 -26.68
N GLY A 9 13.36 -8.26 -27.22
CA GLY A 9 12.10 -8.77 -26.66
C GLY A 9 11.48 -7.92 -25.56
N GLN A 10 12.01 -6.71 -25.29
CA GLN A 10 11.41 -5.80 -24.33
C GLN A 10 10.25 -5.02 -24.96
N ARG A 11 9.19 -4.76 -24.19
CA ARG A 11 8.03 -4.02 -24.70
C ARG A 11 8.42 -2.60 -25.12
N ALA A 12 8.26 -2.23 -26.38
CA ALA A 12 8.53 -0.89 -26.90
C ALA A 12 7.30 0.03 -26.80
N SER A 13 6.10 -0.50 -27.03
CA SER A 13 4.85 0.25 -26.85
C SER A 13 3.68 -0.63 -26.42
N MET A 14 2.67 0.03 -25.85
CA MET A 14 1.35 -0.51 -25.54
C MET A 14 0.30 0.51 -25.99
N THR A 15 -0.63 0.11 -26.84
CA THR A 15 -1.77 0.92 -27.26
C THR A 15 -3.06 0.27 -26.77
N ASP A 16 -3.82 1.00 -25.98
CA ASP A 16 -5.09 0.59 -25.42
C ASP A 16 -6.11 1.75 -25.44
N ALA A 17 -7.25 1.58 -24.77
CA ALA A 17 -8.32 2.57 -24.73
C ALA A 17 -7.92 3.89 -24.04
N SER A 18 -6.90 3.88 -23.18
CA SER A 18 -6.33 5.08 -22.55
C SER A 18 -5.34 5.81 -23.47
N GLY A 19 -4.89 5.16 -24.55
CA GLY A 19 -3.98 5.69 -25.57
C GLY A 19 -2.68 4.88 -25.69
N THR A 20 -1.62 5.51 -26.21
CA THR A 20 -0.34 4.83 -26.45
C THR A 20 0.67 5.17 -25.36
N THR A 21 1.19 4.13 -24.70
CA THR A 21 2.36 4.18 -23.83
C THR A 21 3.60 3.67 -24.56
N THR A 22 4.72 4.36 -24.45
CA THR A 22 6.03 3.97 -25.01
C THR A 22 7.07 3.78 -23.92
N TYR A 23 8.01 2.88 -24.17
CA TYR A 23 9.06 2.49 -23.22
C TYR A 23 10.42 2.59 -23.92
N THR A 24 11.38 3.23 -23.26
CA THR A 24 12.78 3.28 -23.73
C THR A 24 13.69 2.64 -22.71
N TYR A 25 14.77 2.03 -23.19
CA TYR A 25 15.71 1.28 -22.37
C TYR A 25 17.14 1.78 -22.60
N ASP A 26 18.02 1.57 -21.63
CA ASP A 26 19.46 1.72 -21.84
C ASP A 26 20.09 0.43 -22.43
N HIS A 27 21.41 0.45 -22.64
CA HIS A 27 22.16 -0.68 -23.19
C HIS A 27 22.24 -1.91 -22.27
N LEU A 28 21.81 -1.79 -21.01
CA LEU A 28 21.67 -2.89 -20.06
C LEU A 28 20.20 -3.32 -19.93
N ASP A 29 19.35 -2.94 -20.87
CA ASP A 29 17.95 -3.33 -20.93
C ASP A 29 17.13 -2.78 -19.74
N ARG A 30 17.56 -1.66 -19.14
CA ARG A 30 16.86 -1.03 -18.01
C ARG A 30 15.97 0.10 -18.49
N LEU A 31 14.75 0.18 -17.98
CA LEU A 31 13.75 1.19 -18.39
C LEU A 31 14.23 2.60 -18.04
N THR A 32 14.55 3.42 -19.03
CA THR A 32 14.98 4.82 -18.84
C THR A 32 13.83 5.82 -18.98
N ARG A 33 12.77 5.47 -19.72
CA ARG A 33 11.60 6.33 -19.88
C ARG A 33 10.32 5.52 -20.10
N LYS A 34 9.25 5.94 -19.44
CA LYS A 34 7.87 5.52 -19.71
C LYS A 34 7.05 6.75 -20.08
N ALA A 35 6.69 6.88 -21.35
CA ALA A 35 5.81 7.95 -21.83
C ALA A 35 4.40 7.43 -21.99
N THR A 36 3.43 8.06 -21.37
CA THR A 36 2.00 7.77 -21.54
C THR A 36 1.33 8.97 -22.24
N PRO A 37 0.05 8.87 -22.60
CA PRO A 37 -0.71 10.00 -23.15
C PRO A 37 -0.80 11.21 -22.22
N PHE A 38 -0.52 11.04 -20.94
CA PHE A 38 -0.72 12.07 -19.91
C PHE A 38 0.60 12.78 -19.49
N GLY A 39 1.74 12.46 -20.12
CA GLY A 39 3.09 12.83 -19.63
C GLY A 39 4.09 11.66 -19.62
N SER A 40 5.24 11.82 -18.96
CA SER A 40 6.28 10.79 -18.92
C SER A 40 7.03 10.73 -17.58
N LEU A 41 7.56 9.54 -17.28
CA LEU A 41 8.49 9.28 -16.19
C LEU A 41 9.85 8.91 -16.76
N SER A 42 10.91 9.50 -16.22
CA SER A 42 12.30 9.19 -16.57
C SER A 42 13.04 8.61 -15.37
N TYR A 43 13.95 7.68 -15.65
CA TYR A 43 14.68 6.89 -14.66
C TYR A 43 16.17 6.90 -14.99
N THR A 44 17.01 6.97 -13.97
CA THR A 44 18.45 6.74 -14.10
C THR A 44 18.92 5.72 -13.08
N TYR A 45 20.04 5.07 -13.35
CA TYR A 45 20.54 3.97 -12.54
C TYR A 45 22.04 4.10 -12.32
N ASP A 46 22.53 3.54 -11.21
CA ASP A 46 23.96 3.30 -11.02
C ASP A 46 24.42 2.02 -11.73
N ALA A 47 25.69 1.65 -11.55
CA ALA A 47 26.27 0.44 -12.14
C ALA A 47 25.75 -0.87 -11.53
N ALA A 48 25.14 -0.81 -10.33
CA ALA A 48 24.62 -1.96 -9.60
C ALA A 48 23.10 -2.16 -9.80
N ASP A 49 22.51 -1.52 -10.82
CA ASP A 49 21.08 -1.57 -11.16
C ASP A 49 20.15 -0.91 -10.13
N ASN A 50 20.70 -0.04 -9.27
CA ASN A 50 19.86 0.73 -8.35
C ASN A 50 19.37 2.01 -9.01
N LEU A 51 18.10 2.33 -8.76
CA LEU A 51 17.47 3.54 -9.27
C LEU A 51 18.08 4.75 -8.58
N LEU A 52 18.66 5.70 -9.31
CA LEU A 52 19.21 6.94 -8.80
C LEU A 52 18.23 8.11 -8.86
N THR A 53 17.45 8.22 -9.93
CA THR A 53 16.45 9.29 -10.09
C THR A 53 15.14 8.78 -10.66
N LEU A 54 14.05 9.42 -10.24
CA LEU A 54 12.72 9.31 -10.84
C LEU A 54 12.19 10.72 -11.06
N GLN A 55 11.86 11.06 -12.30
CA GLN A 55 11.38 12.39 -12.63
C GLN A 55 10.17 12.34 -13.58
N SER A 56 9.13 13.08 -13.23
CA SER A 56 7.96 13.33 -14.07
C SER A 56 8.21 14.53 -14.98
N SER A 57 7.64 14.48 -16.18
CA SER A 57 7.58 15.65 -17.08
C SER A 57 6.56 16.71 -16.65
N ASN A 58 5.69 16.39 -15.68
CA ASN A 58 4.66 17.31 -15.23
C ASN A 58 5.26 18.30 -14.20
N VAL A 59 4.91 19.58 -14.27
CA VAL A 59 5.51 20.66 -13.48
C VAL A 59 5.46 20.42 -11.97
N HIS A 60 4.38 19.81 -11.48
CA HIS A 60 4.22 19.43 -10.07
C HIS A 60 4.35 17.91 -9.83
N GLY A 61 4.77 17.19 -10.86
CA GLY A 61 4.98 15.74 -10.82
C GLY A 61 6.20 15.35 -9.99
N THR A 62 6.30 14.07 -9.69
CA THR A 62 7.38 13.49 -8.86
C THR A 62 8.76 13.88 -9.36
N SER A 63 9.64 14.28 -8.44
CA SER A 63 11.07 14.45 -8.69
C SER A 63 11.85 13.94 -7.49
N VAL A 64 12.46 12.77 -7.62
CA VAL A 64 13.06 12.03 -6.49
C VAL A 64 14.46 11.58 -6.84
N ARG A 65 15.39 11.75 -5.89
CA ARG A 65 16.73 11.14 -5.92
C ARG A 65 16.87 10.09 -4.82
N TYR A 66 17.49 8.97 -5.14
CA TYR A 66 17.81 7.90 -4.22
C TYR A 66 19.33 7.83 -4.01
N ALA A 67 19.75 7.42 -2.82
CA ALA A 67 21.13 7.04 -2.53
C ALA A 67 21.15 5.73 -1.75
N TYR A 68 22.22 4.96 -1.92
CA TYR A 68 22.39 3.63 -1.33
C TYR A 68 23.69 3.59 -0.55
N ASP A 69 23.72 2.76 0.50
CA ASP A 69 24.93 2.50 1.26
C ASP A 69 25.84 1.47 0.56
N GLU A 70 27.00 1.19 1.15
CA GLU A 70 28.00 0.25 0.60
C GLU A 70 27.49 -1.20 0.50
N LEU A 71 26.46 -1.55 1.27
CA LEU A 71 25.79 -2.85 1.23
C LEU A 71 24.60 -2.86 0.26
N ASN A 72 24.49 -1.83 -0.56
CA ASN A 72 23.45 -1.64 -1.56
C ASN A 72 22.02 -1.53 -1.00
N ARG A 73 21.89 -1.01 0.23
CA ARG A 73 20.61 -0.75 0.90
C ARG A 73 20.24 0.72 0.76
N LEU A 74 18.94 1.03 0.75
CA LEU A 74 18.47 2.41 0.59
C LEU A 74 18.95 3.27 1.77
N GLN A 75 19.76 4.29 1.51
CA GLN A 75 20.31 5.18 2.53
C GLN A 75 19.53 6.50 2.61
N SER A 76 19.05 7.01 1.47
CA SER A 76 18.19 8.21 1.48
C SER A 76 17.28 8.30 0.25
N VAL A 77 16.17 9.01 0.44
CA VAL A 77 15.23 9.43 -0.61
C VAL A 77 15.05 10.94 -0.47
N THR A 78 15.30 11.68 -1.54
CA THR A 78 15.15 13.14 -1.56
C THR A 78 14.08 13.54 -2.55
N ASP A 79 12.97 14.10 -2.08
CA ASP A 79 12.02 14.82 -2.93
C ASP A 79 12.60 16.18 -3.28
N GLN A 80 12.98 16.37 -4.53
CA GLN A 80 13.66 17.57 -5.01
C GLN A 80 12.72 18.78 -5.10
N ARG A 81 11.41 18.58 -4.91
CA ARG A 81 10.43 19.67 -4.87
C ARG A 81 10.36 20.33 -3.49
N LEU A 82 10.98 19.72 -2.48
CA LEU A 82 10.93 20.16 -1.09
C LEU A 82 12.31 20.61 -0.61
N ASN A 83 12.33 21.59 0.31
CA ASN A 83 13.55 22.02 0.97
C ASN A 83 13.26 22.33 2.46
N PRO A 84 13.68 21.45 3.42
CA PRO A 84 14.35 20.17 3.21
C PRO A 84 13.40 19.09 2.67
N GLY A 85 13.92 18.18 1.83
CA GLY A 85 13.14 17.09 1.19
C GLY A 85 13.70 15.68 1.41
N THR A 86 14.75 15.53 2.21
CA THR A 86 15.48 14.26 2.36
C THR A 86 14.99 13.43 3.54
N THR A 87 14.54 12.21 3.26
CA THR A 87 14.35 11.14 4.26
C THR A 87 15.59 10.25 4.27
N ARG A 88 16.10 9.89 5.45
CA ARG A 88 17.29 9.06 5.65
C ARG A 88 16.96 7.76 6.36
N TYR A 89 17.71 6.72 6.04
CA TYR A 89 17.53 5.37 6.57
C TYR A 89 18.87 4.86 7.10
N THR A 90 18.81 4.13 8.20
CA THR A 90 19.93 3.42 8.80
C THR A 90 19.49 2.01 9.15
N TYR A 91 20.44 1.12 9.34
CA TYR A 91 20.17 -0.29 9.56
C TYR A 91 21.04 -0.83 10.67
N ASP A 92 20.51 -1.83 11.39
CA ASP A 92 21.29 -2.59 12.36
C ASP A 92 22.32 -3.51 11.66
N ALA A 93 23.11 -4.21 12.47
CA ALA A 93 24.18 -5.08 11.98
C ALA A 93 23.69 -6.27 11.13
N VAL A 94 22.43 -6.70 11.33
CA VAL A 94 21.82 -7.82 10.59
C VAL A 94 20.95 -7.36 9.42
N GLY A 95 20.85 -6.04 9.22
CA GLY A 95 20.21 -5.40 8.09
C GLY A 95 18.73 -5.04 8.29
N ASN A 96 18.21 -5.10 9.52
CA ASN A 96 16.89 -4.55 9.80
C ASN A 96 16.95 -3.01 9.77
N LEU A 97 15.82 -2.37 9.45
CA LEU A 97 15.71 -0.91 9.52
C LEU A 97 15.87 -0.49 10.98
N ASP A 98 16.82 0.37 11.29
CA ASP A 98 17.03 0.89 12.64
C ASP A 98 16.31 2.23 12.78
N THR A 99 16.83 3.27 12.14
CA THR A 99 16.25 4.62 12.16
C THR A 99 15.80 5.09 10.78
N LEU A 100 14.62 5.71 10.71
CA LEU A 100 14.14 6.51 9.59
C LEU A 100 14.00 7.97 10.04
N THR A 101 14.76 8.89 9.43
CA THR A 101 14.71 10.33 9.75
C THR A 101 14.03 11.10 8.64
N TYR A 102 12.96 11.82 8.97
CA TYR A 102 12.20 12.65 8.05
C TYR A 102 12.90 13.99 7.78
N PRO A 103 12.53 14.73 6.71
CA PRO A 103 13.17 16.01 6.37
C PRO A 103 13.05 17.08 7.46
N ASN A 104 12.01 17.00 8.30
CA ASN A 104 11.80 17.91 9.42
C ASN A 104 12.62 17.55 10.67
N GLY A 105 13.50 16.54 10.60
CA GLY A 105 14.35 16.09 11.71
C GLY A 105 13.67 15.12 12.69
N VAL A 106 12.35 14.90 12.58
CA VAL A 106 11.68 13.85 13.34
C VAL A 106 12.20 12.49 12.86
N ALA A 107 12.48 11.59 13.79
CA ALA A 107 12.92 10.24 13.47
C ALA A 107 11.97 9.19 14.04
N SER A 108 11.81 8.08 13.33
CA SER A 108 11.28 6.84 13.85
C SER A 108 12.39 5.82 14.06
N THR A 109 12.35 5.11 15.18
CA THR A 109 13.27 4.04 15.57
C THR A 109 12.51 2.73 15.63
N HIS A 110 13.17 1.64 15.25
CA HIS A 110 12.58 0.31 15.18
C HIS A 110 13.45 -0.66 15.96
N THR A 111 12.83 -1.42 16.87
CA THR A 111 13.54 -2.44 17.65
C THR A 111 12.98 -3.82 17.35
N TYR A 112 13.81 -4.83 17.55
CA TYR A 112 13.52 -6.22 17.19
C TYR A 112 13.79 -7.14 18.38
N ASP A 113 13.13 -8.29 18.40
CA ASP A 113 13.54 -9.40 19.28
C ASP A 113 14.67 -10.22 18.66
N ASP A 114 15.16 -11.22 19.40
CA ASP A 114 16.27 -12.09 18.98
C ASP A 114 15.96 -12.93 17.72
N LEU A 115 14.68 -13.02 17.34
CA LEU A 115 14.21 -13.67 16.11
C LEU A 115 14.06 -12.68 14.94
N ASN A 116 14.57 -11.45 15.09
CA ASN A 116 14.46 -10.34 14.14
C ASN A 116 13.01 -9.94 13.83
N ARG A 117 12.10 -10.10 14.78
CA ARG A 117 10.69 -9.67 14.66
C ARG A 117 10.53 -8.29 15.28
N LEU A 118 9.86 -7.39 14.58
CA LEU A 118 9.65 -6.01 15.02
C LEU A 118 8.84 -5.97 16.33
N THR A 119 9.41 -5.40 17.38
CA THR A 119 8.78 -5.29 18.71
C THR A 119 8.44 -3.87 19.09
N THR A 120 9.12 -2.85 18.57
CA THR A 120 8.76 -1.45 18.83
C THR A 120 8.96 -0.59 17.60
N VAL A 121 8.05 0.36 17.39
CA VAL A 121 8.25 1.53 16.53
C VAL A 121 8.03 2.77 17.39
N ALA A 122 9.01 3.66 17.47
CA ALA A 122 8.92 4.89 18.27
C ALA A 122 9.31 6.12 17.44
N VAL A 123 8.45 7.14 17.41
CA VAL A 123 8.58 8.39 16.65
C VAL A 123 8.88 9.54 17.61
N GLY A 124 9.88 10.37 17.29
CA GLY A 124 10.33 11.46 18.16
C GLY A 124 10.76 10.93 19.54
N SER A 125 11.55 9.85 19.55
CA SER A 125 11.94 9.12 20.77
C SER A 125 10.74 8.61 21.60
N GLY A 126 9.61 8.32 20.94
CA GLY A 126 8.38 7.82 21.56
C GLY A 126 7.39 8.91 21.94
N THR A 127 7.80 10.18 21.96
CA THR A 127 6.96 11.30 22.40
C THR A 127 5.87 11.69 21.41
N LEU A 128 6.10 11.47 20.11
CA LEU A 128 5.15 11.78 19.04
C LEU A 128 4.31 10.56 18.64
N GLY A 129 4.71 9.37 19.10
CA GLY A 129 4.10 8.11 18.71
C GLY A 129 5.00 6.95 19.10
N GLN A 130 4.39 5.85 19.54
CA GLN A 130 5.07 4.63 19.91
C GLN A 130 4.07 3.50 19.80
N PHE A 131 4.53 2.35 19.34
CA PHE A 131 3.80 1.09 19.34
C PHE A 131 4.75 0.01 19.78
N THR A 132 4.46 -0.62 20.92
CA THR A 132 5.20 -1.75 21.48
C THR A 132 4.36 -3.00 21.35
N TYR A 133 4.93 -4.06 20.76
CA TYR A 133 4.26 -5.32 20.49
C TYR A 133 4.76 -6.42 21.42
N THR A 134 3.86 -7.26 21.89
CA THR A 134 4.19 -8.60 22.41
C THR A 134 3.78 -9.63 21.38
N LEU A 135 4.70 -10.54 21.07
CA LEU A 135 4.51 -11.61 20.10
C LEU A 135 4.51 -12.96 20.81
N ASP A 136 3.69 -13.89 20.36
CA ASP A 136 3.78 -15.29 20.78
C ASP A 136 4.93 -16.03 20.05
N ALA A 137 5.06 -17.34 20.30
CA ALA A 137 6.07 -18.17 19.68
C ALA A 137 5.89 -18.31 18.15
N ALA A 138 4.65 -18.21 17.65
CA ALA A 138 4.35 -18.24 16.22
C ALA A 138 4.58 -16.88 15.54
N GLY A 139 4.84 -15.82 16.31
CA GLY A 139 5.03 -14.45 15.81
C GLY A 139 3.73 -13.66 15.67
N MET A 140 2.62 -14.17 16.20
CA MET A 140 1.36 -13.44 16.23
C MET A 140 1.39 -12.40 17.33
N ARG A 141 0.88 -11.21 17.04
CA ARG A 141 0.81 -10.11 18.01
C ARG A 141 -0.26 -10.39 19.04
N THR A 142 0.12 -10.66 20.28
CA THR A 142 -0.81 -10.88 21.40
C THR A 142 -1.12 -9.60 22.17
N ARG A 143 -0.24 -8.58 22.10
CA ARG A 143 -0.48 -7.28 22.72
C ARG A 143 0.11 -6.14 21.91
N LEU A 144 -0.55 -4.99 21.97
CA LEU A 144 -0.06 -3.68 21.52
C LEU A 144 -0.19 -2.68 22.67
N VAL A 145 0.85 -1.90 22.94
CA VAL A 145 0.77 -0.70 23.80
C VAL A 145 1.19 0.50 22.96
N ASP A 146 0.35 1.53 22.88
CA ASP A 146 0.72 2.77 22.18
C ASP A 146 1.36 3.81 23.12
N HIS A 147 1.85 4.93 22.57
CA HIS A 147 2.53 5.97 23.34
C HIS A 147 1.68 6.63 24.44
N THR A 148 0.35 6.44 24.41
CA THR A 148 -0.54 6.97 25.43
C THR A 148 -0.72 6.01 26.61
N GLY A 149 -0.18 4.79 26.50
CA GLY A 149 -0.39 3.71 27.46
C GLY A 149 -1.62 2.85 27.16
N ARG A 150 -2.44 3.22 26.17
CA ARG A 150 -3.55 2.39 25.72
C ARG A 150 -3.03 1.04 25.26
N THR A 151 -3.65 0.00 25.78
CA THR A 151 -3.27 -1.40 25.58
C THR A 151 -4.37 -2.12 24.81
N ILE A 152 -3.98 -2.90 23.80
CA ILE A 152 -4.87 -3.80 23.06
C ILE A 152 -4.32 -5.22 23.17
N ASP A 153 -5.08 -6.11 23.80
CA ASP A 153 -4.80 -7.55 23.82
C ASP A 153 -5.56 -8.26 22.69
N TYR A 154 -4.85 -9.13 21.98
CA TYR A 154 -5.37 -9.89 20.85
C TYR A 154 -5.43 -11.37 21.18
N SER A 155 -6.55 -12.01 20.81
CA SER A 155 -6.71 -13.46 20.89
C SER A 155 -7.03 -14.03 19.52
N TYR A 156 -6.50 -15.22 19.25
CA TYR A 156 -6.70 -15.94 18.00
C TYR A 156 -7.30 -17.32 18.25
N ASP A 157 -8.02 -17.85 17.27
CA ASP A 157 -8.38 -19.26 17.27
C ASP A 157 -7.23 -20.15 16.78
N GLN A 158 -7.46 -21.46 16.72
CA GLN A 158 -6.45 -22.46 16.36
C GLN A 158 -5.97 -22.36 14.90
N THR A 159 -6.70 -21.65 14.04
CA THR A 159 -6.30 -21.39 12.65
C THR A 159 -5.76 -19.97 12.48
N TYR A 160 -5.38 -19.31 13.59
CA TYR A 160 -4.79 -17.99 13.65
C TYR A 160 -5.71 -16.86 13.13
N ARG A 161 -7.03 -17.05 13.20
CA ARG A 161 -8.01 -15.99 12.93
C ARG A 161 -8.24 -15.18 14.19
N LEU A 162 -8.27 -13.86 14.07
CA LEU A 162 -8.49 -12.94 15.18
C LEU A 162 -9.91 -13.09 15.75
N VAL A 163 -10.03 -13.47 17.02
CA VAL A 163 -11.34 -13.66 17.68
C VAL A 163 -11.68 -12.58 18.69
N SER A 164 -10.68 -11.84 19.21
CA SER A 164 -10.92 -10.78 20.18
C SER A 164 -9.84 -9.71 20.14
N GLU A 165 -10.26 -8.46 20.33
CA GLU A 165 -9.45 -7.29 20.63
C GLU A 165 -9.98 -6.66 21.92
N GLN A 166 -9.17 -6.65 22.97
CA GLN A 166 -9.53 -6.07 24.27
C GLN A 166 -8.74 -4.78 24.50
N VAL A 167 -9.45 -3.65 24.54
CA VAL A 167 -8.86 -2.32 24.78
C VAL A 167 -8.95 -1.98 26.25
N THR A 168 -7.82 -1.62 26.84
CA THR A 168 -7.67 -1.15 28.22
C THR A 168 -6.74 0.05 28.29
N ASN A 169 -6.77 0.79 29.41
CA ASN A 169 -5.94 1.97 29.65
C ASN A 169 -6.06 3.06 28.57
N ASP A 170 -7.21 3.13 27.89
CA ASP A 170 -7.48 4.21 26.95
C ASP A 170 -7.57 5.55 27.72
N PRO A 171 -6.80 6.59 27.36
CA PRO A 171 -6.81 7.87 28.06
C PRO A 171 -8.17 8.59 28.04
N GLN A 172 -9.01 8.30 27.05
CA GLN A 172 -10.37 8.83 26.94
C GLN A 172 -11.39 7.91 27.62
N SER A 173 -10.92 6.91 28.36
CA SER A 173 -11.72 5.89 29.03
C SER A 173 -12.60 5.06 28.09
N VAL A 174 -12.25 4.99 26.80
CA VAL A 174 -12.93 4.14 25.81
C VAL A 174 -12.36 2.73 25.88
N ASN A 175 -12.63 2.06 27.00
CA ASN A 175 -12.24 0.67 27.24
C ASN A 175 -13.37 -0.30 26.88
N GLY A 176 -13.01 -1.52 26.49
CA GLY A 176 -13.99 -2.51 26.07
C GLY A 176 -13.38 -3.56 25.16
N SER A 177 -14.20 -4.27 24.41
CA SER A 177 -13.73 -5.29 23.48
C SER A 177 -14.51 -5.34 22.18
N VAL A 178 -13.87 -5.90 21.16
CA VAL A 178 -14.50 -6.34 19.92
C VAL A 178 -14.18 -7.81 19.74
N SER A 179 -15.19 -8.62 19.46
CA SER A 179 -15.07 -10.07 19.25
C SER A 179 -15.68 -10.49 17.93
N TYR A 180 -15.14 -11.56 17.37
CA TYR A 180 -15.49 -12.07 16.05
C TYR A 180 -15.83 -13.55 16.09
N THR A 181 -16.83 -13.94 15.31
CA THR A 181 -17.09 -15.35 15.00
C THR A 181 -17.01 -15.56 13.50
N TYR A 182 -16.66 -16.79 13.11
CA TYR A 182 -16.43 -17.19 11.73
C TYR A 182 -17.15 -18.50 11.44
N ASP A 183 -17.52 -18.71 10.19
CA ASP A 183 -17.90 -20.04 9.71
C ASP A 183 -16.66 -20.92 9.45
N ALA A 184 -16.90 -22.12 8.90
CA ALA A 184 -15.85 -23.07 8.57
C ALA A 184 -15.00 -22.64 7.35
N ALA A 185 -15.56 -21.85 6.43
CA ALA A 185 -14.85 -21.31 5.27
C ALA A 185 -13.97 -20.09 5.65
N GLY A 186 -14.19 -19.50 6.83
CA GLY A 186 -13.45 -18.34 7.30
C GLY A 186 -14.17 -17.01 7.07
N ASN A 187 -15.43 -17.04 6.64
CA ASN A 187 -16.22 -15.82 6.53
C ASN A 187 -16.63 -15.36 7.94
N ARG A 188 -16.50 -14.06 8.20
CA ARG A 188 -16.86 -13.47 9.48
C ARG A 188 -18.38 -13.42 9.61
N LEU A 189 -18.96 -14.17 10.54
CA LEU A 189 -20.41 -14.21 10.77
C LEU A 189 -20.89 -13.08 11.68
N ARG A 190 -20.10 -12.71 12.69
CA ARG A 190 -20.51 -11.71 13.68
C ARG A 190 -19.33 -10.85 14.12
N ARG A 191 -19.63 -9.58 14.39
CA ARG A 191 -18.82 -8.67 15.20
C ARG A 191 -19.66 -8.23 16.39
N THR A 192 -19.18 -8.48 17.61
CA THR A 192 -19.79 -7.99 18.85
C THR A 192 -18.83 -7.05 19.55
N SER A 193 -19.30 -5.87 19.93
CA SER A 193 -18.49 -4.81 20.51
C SER A 193 -19.11 -4.26 21.78
N THR A 194 -18.28 -3.97 22.77
CA THR A 194 -18.61 -3.10 23.92
C THR A 194 -17.93 -1.74 23.83
N LEU A 195 -17.12 -1.51 22.79
CA LEU A 195 -16.49 -0.21 22.55
C LEU A 195 -17.51 0.77 22.00
N SER A 196 -17.55 1.95 22.60
CA SER A 196 -18.35 3.08 22.11
C SER A 196 -17.94 3.44 20.68
N GLY A 197 -18.93 3.68 19.81
CA GLY A 197 -18.71 4.02 18.40
C GLY A 197 -18.41 2.83 17.48
N VAL A 198 -18.39 1.60 17.99
CA VAL A 198 -18.25 0.38 17.18
C VAL A 198 -19.52 -0.44 17.28
N ASP A 199 -20.29 -0.44 16.20
CA ASP A 199 -21.57 -1.15 16.16
C ASP A 199 -21.39 -2.67 16.10
N ASN A 200 -22.39 -3.38 16.63
CA ASN A 200 -22.55 -4.81 16.39
C ASN A 200 -22.97 -5.05 14.94
N GLN A 201 -22.43 -6.11 14.33
CA GLN A 201 -22.78 -6.49 12.97
C GLN A 201 -22.92 -8.01 12.85
N SER A 202 -23.84 -8.42 11.98
CA SER A 202 -24.03 -9.81 11.57
C SER A 202 -23.94 -9.87 10.05
N PHE A 203 -23.32 -10.93 9.54
CA PHE A 203 -23.15 -11.18 8.13
C PHE A 203 -23.72 -12.55 7.78
N SER A 204 -24.27 -12.65 6.58
CA SER A 204 -24.72 -13.90 5.98
C SER A 204 -24.07 -14.08 4.62
N TYR A 205 -23.79 -15.33 4.28
CA TYR A 205 -23.12 -15.70 3.05
C TYR A 205 -23.95 -16.76 2.32
N ASP A 206 -23.95 -16.70 1.00
CA ASP A 206 -24.52 -17.75 0.16
C ASP A 206 -23.58 -18.96 0.05
N ALA A 207 -24.01 -20.00 -0.69
CA ALA A 207 -23.24 -21.23 -0.87
C ALA A 207 -21.91 -21.04 -1.63
N ASN A 208 -21.67 -19.85 -2.19
CA ASN A 208 -20.43 -19.49 -2.90
C ASN A 208 -19.56 -18.53 -2.07
N ASP A 209 -19.79 -18.45 -0.74
CA ASP A 209 -19.07 -17.56 0.18
C ASP A 209 -19.21 -16.06 -0.14
N ARG A 210 -20.31 -15.66 -0.80
CA ARG A 210 -20.59 -14.26 -1.13
C ARG A 210 -21.63 -13.68 -0.17
N ARG A 211 -21.50 -12.40 0.20
CA ARG A 211 -22.48 -11.77 1.11
C ARG A 211 -23.89 -11.85 0.54
N SER A 212 -24.85 -12.35 1.32
CA SER A 212 -26.23 -12.55 0.86
C SER A 212 -27.02 -11.27 0.67
N ASP A 213 -26.55 -10.13 1.18
CA ASP A 213 -27.20 -8.82 1.07
C ASP A 213 -26.74 -8.03 -0.18
N ALA A 214 -26.10 -8.72 -1.13
CA ALA A 214 -25.55 -8.14 -2.34
C ALA A 214 -25.89 -8.99 -3.58
N ILE A 215 -25.83 -8.37 -4.74
CA ILE A 215 -26.10 -9.00 -6.04
C ILE A 215 -24.78 -9.12 -6.79
N TYR A 216 -24.56 -10.28 -7.41
CA TYR A 216 -23.33 -10.58 -8.15
C TYR A 216 -23.63 -11.09 -9.55
N ASP A 217 -22.69 -10.93 -10.46
CA ASP A 217 -22.71 -11.60 -11.76
C ASP A 217 -22.23 -13.07 -11.63
N PRO A 218 -22.31 -13.88 -12.71
CA PRO A 218 -21.83 -15.27 -12.69
C PRO A 218 -20.34 -15.43 -12.42
N ASN A 219 -19.53 -14.39 -12.65
CA ASN A 219 -18.09 -14.39 -12.37
C ASN A 219 -17.78 -14.00 -10.91
N GLY A 220 -18.80 -13.67 -10.12
CA GLY A 220 -18.66 -13.27 -8.72
C GLY A 220 -18.38 -11.77 -8.52
N ASN A 221 -18.47 -10.95 -9.57
CA ASN A 221 -18.31 -9.51 -9.43
C ASN A 221 -19.54 -8.89 -8.77
N LEU A 222 -19.33 -7.95 -7.86
CA LEU A 222 -20.40 -7.24 -7.15
C LEU A 222 -21.15 -6.30 -8.11
N LEU A 223 -22.41 -6.59 -8.42
CA LEU A 223 -23.27 -5.73 -9.24
C LEU A 223 -24.01 -4.68 -8.41
N SER A 224 -24.41 -5.01 -7.18
CA SER A 224 -25.13 -4.08 -6.31
C SER A 224 -25.01 -4.45 -4.83
N ALA A 225 -24.73 -3.47 -3.98
CA ALA A 225 -24.83 -3.56 -2.52
C ALA A 225 -25.16 -2.20 -1.91
N GLY A 226 -26.01 -2.18 -0.88
CA GLY A 226 -26.33 -0.95 -0.14
C GLY A 226 -26.86 0.20 -1.01
N GLY A 227 -27.59 -0.12 -2.08
CA GLY A 227 -28.12 0.86 -3.05
C GLY A 227 -27.10 1.41 -4.06
N THR A 228 -25.85 0.96 -4.00
CA THR A 228 -24.80 1.34 -4.97
C THR A 228 -24.67 0.26 -6.03
N THR A 229 -24.65 0.66 -7.31
CA THR A 229 -24.44 -0.26 -8.44
C THR A 229 -23.02 -0.18 -8.98
N SER A 230 -22.51 -1.32 -9.40
CA SER A 230 -21.15 -1.50 -9.90
C SER A 230 -21.18 -2.14 -11.29
N THR A 231 -20.27 -1.72 -12.17
CA THR A 231 -20.12 -2.30 -13.52
C THR A 231 -18.67 -2.64 -13.81
N TYR A 232 -18.46 -3.64 -14.66
CA TYR A 232 -17.15 -4.21 -14.95
C TYR A 232 -16.93 -4.29 -16.46
N ASP A 233 -15.68 -4.23 -16.88
CA ASP A 233 -15.30 -4.53 -18.25
C ASP A 233 -15.18 -6.05 -18.50
N TYR A 234 -14.85 -6.41 -19.74
CA TYR A 234 -14.67 -7.81 -20.16
C TYR A 234 -13.55 -8.56 -19.41
N ALA A 235 -12.66 -7.83 -18.72
CA ALA A 235 -11.57 -8.40 -17.93
C ALA A 235 -11.94 -8.47 -16.43
N ASN A 236 -13.22 -8.31 -16.08
CA ASN A 236 -13.74 -8.27 -14.71
C ASN A 236 -13.11 -7.14 -13.86
N ARG A 237 -12.73 -6.02 -14.48
CA ARG A 237 -12.22 -4.85 -13.77
C ARG A 237 -13.36 -3.85 -13.56
N LEU A 238 -13.49 -3.33 -12.33
CA LEU A 238 -14.53 -2.38 -11.95
C LEU A 238 -14.38 -1.06 -12.72
N VAL A 239 -15.29 -0.73 -13.64
CA VAL A 239 -15.25 0.51 -14.44
C VAL A 239 -16.19 1.59 -13.91
N SER A 240 -17.18 1.22 -13.10
CA SER A 240 -17.99 2.18 -12.35
C SER A 240 -18.43 1.62 -11.01
N ASP A 241 -18.49 2.49 -10.00
CA ASP A 241 -19.14 2.21 -8.72
C ASP A 241 -19.93 3.45 -8.28
N GLY A 242 -21.26 3.36 -8.34
CA GLY A 242 -22.15 4.50 -8.20
C GLY A 242 -21.82 5.62 -9.20
N SER A 243 -21.39 6.78 -8.70
CA SER A 243 -20.98 7.94 -9.50
C SER A 243 -19.50 7.94 -9.89
N VAL A 244 -18.70 7.01 -9.36
CA VAL A 244 -17.27 6.89 -9.66
C VAL A 244 -17.09 6.23 -11.04
N ARG A 245 -16.15 6.72 -11.83
CA ARG A 245 -15.72 6.10 -13.10
C ARG A 245 -14.22 5.82 -13.07
N LEU A 246 -13.83 4.67 -13.61
CA LEU A 246 -12.46 4.16 -13.56
C LEU A 246 -12.00 3.75 -14.96
N VAL A 247 -10.77 4.12 -15.32
CA VAL A 247 -10.13 3.76 -16.60
C VAL A 247 -8.84 3.03 -16.31
N TYR A 248 -8.63 1.91 -16.97
CA TYR A 248 -7.44 1.08 -16.83
C TYR A 248 -6.62 1.07 -18.12
N ASP A 249 -5.30 0.98 -17.97
CA ASP A 249 -4.42 0.67 -19.09
C ASP A 249 -4.55 -0.81 -19.51
N GLY A 250 -3.85 -1.18 -20.58
CA GLY A 250 -3.80 -2.54 -21.10
C GLY A 250 -3.14 -3.56 -20.16
N ASP A 251 -2.42 -3.09 -19.14
CA ASP A 251 -1.81 -3.92 -18.09
C ASP A 251 -2.73 -4.12 -16.88
N GLY A 252 -3.92 -3.51 -16.87
CA GLY A 252 -4.85 -3.59 -15.74
C GLY A 252 -4.55 -2.61 -14.61
N HIS A 253 -3.70 -1.63 -14.82
CA HIS A 253 -3.49 -0.57 -13.84
C HIS A 253 -4.49 0.56 -14.01
N LEU A 254 -5.05 1.05 -12.90
CA LEU A 254 -5.94 2.21 -12.92
C LEU A 254 -5.15 3.46 -13.34
N VAL A 255 -5.51 4.08 -14.46
CA VAL A 255 -4.83 5.27 -14.99
C VAL A 255 -5.66 6.55 -14.89
N GLN A 256 -6.98 6.44 -14.75
CA GLN A 256 -7.83 7.60 -14.45
C GLN A 256 -8.98 7.22 -13.52
N GLN A 257 -9.33 8.15 -12.64
CA GLN A 257 -10.51 8.07 -11.77
C GLN A 257 -11.29 9.37 -11.87
N THR A 258 -12.60 9.29 -12.13
CA THR A 258 -13.52 10.44 -12.10
C THR A 258 -14.47 10.32 -10.93
N VAL A 259 -14.51 11.32 -10.05
CA VAL A 259 -15.44 11.42 -8.91
C VAL A 259 -16.06 12.81 -8.90
N GLY A 260 -17.39 12.88 -8.89
CA GLY A 260 -18.11 14.18 -8.86
C GLY A 260 -17.73 15.11 -10.01
N GLY A 261 -17.39 14.57 -11.19
CA GLY A 261 -16.93 15.34 -12.36
C GLY A 261 -15.44 15.67 -12.39
N VAL A 262 -14.69 15.46 -11.30
CA VAL A 262 -13.25 15.70 -11.24
C VAL A 262 -12.49 14.45 -11.68
N THR A 263 -11.62 14.56 -12.69
CA THR A 263 -10.80 13.46 -13.19
C THR A 263 -9.36 13.55 -12.70
N THR A 264 -8.88 12.50 -12.05
CA THR A 264 -7.49 12.36 -11.59
C THR A 264 -6.78 11.31 -12.44
N SER A 265 -5.63 11.68 -13.02
CA SER A 265 -4.75 10.73 -13.71
C SER A 265 -3.73 10.13 -12.75
N ILE A 266 -3.50 8.82 -12.86
CA ILE A 266 -2.67 8.04 -11.94
C ILE A 266 -1.50 7.41 -12.69
N TRP A 267 -0.33 7.48 -12.07
CA TRP A 267 0.92 6.98 -12.64
C TRP A 267 1.45 5.80 -11.85
N TRP A 268 1.89 4.79 -12.59
CA TRP A 268 2.51 3.59 -12.04
C TRP A 268 3.97 3.54 -12.45
N THR A 269 4.85 3.57 -11.46
CA THR A 269 6.27 3.24 -11.60
C THR A 269 6.43 1.73 -11.76
N ASN A 270 7.40 1.29 -12.56
CA ASN A 270 7.49 -0.11 -12.99
C ASN A 270 8.32 -1.02 -12.06
N ARG A 271 8.56 -0.64 -10.79
CA ARG A 271 9.25 -1.52 -9.83
C ARG A 271 8.55 -1.56 -8.48
N THR A 272 8.34 -2.78 -8.00
CA THR A 272 8.35 -3.10 -6.57
C THR A 272 9.77 -2.86 -6.06
N GLN A 273 9.98 -1.80 -5.29
CA GLN A 273 11.29 -1.42 -4.76
C GLN A 273 11.86 -2.56 -3.89
N ARG A 274 12.82 -3.31 -4.44
CA ARG A 274 13.53 -4.39 -3.72
C ARG A 274 14.31 -3.89 -2.50
N ALA A 275 14.61 -2.59 -2.45
CA ALA A 275 15.37 -1.95 -1.38
C ALA A 275 14.53 -1.34 -0.24
N MET A 276 13.19 -1.42 -0.29
CA MET A 276 12.34 -0.98 0.82
C MET A 276 12.17 -2.11 1.85
N PRO A 277 12.16 -1.80 3.16
CA PRO A 277 11.72 -2.72 4.20
C PRO A 277 10.39 -3.37 3.80
N ARG A 278 10.18 -4.66 4.12
CA ARG A 278 9.00 -5.45 3.71
C ARG A 278 7.65 -4.74 3.95
N LEU A 279 7.59 -3.83 4.93
CA LEU A 279 6.43 -3.00 5.28
C LEU A 279 5.99 -1.98 4.21
N TRP A 280 6.83 -1.64 3.22
CA TRP A 280 6.55 -0.60 2.23
C TRP A 280 6.51 -1.09 0.78
N ARG A 281 6.46 -2.42 0.56
CA ARG A 281 6.31 -3.00 -0.79
C ARG A 281 4.87 -2.84 -1.29
N ARG A 282 4.47 -1.63 -1.64
CA ARG A 282 3.34 -1.38 -2.54
C ARG A 282 3.87 -0.71 -3.80
N ARG A 283 3.35 -1.09 -4.96
CA ARG A 283 3.37 -0.18 -6.12
C ARG A 283 2.64 1.07 -5.64
N VAL A 284 3.37 2.18 -5.47
CA VAL A 284 2.77 3.41 -4.97
C VAL A 284 2.12 4.10 -6.18
N PRO A 285 0.78 4.19 -6.25
CA PRO A 285 0.14 5.07 -7.22
C PRO A 285 0.49 6.51 -6.85
N GLU A 286 1.18 7.21 -7.73
CA GLU A 286 1.48 8.63 -7.54
C GLU A 286 0.34 9.44 -8.17
N ARG A 287 -0.42 10.14 -7.30
CA ARG A 287 -1.47 11.06 -7.71
C ARG A 287 -0.82 12.38 -8.09
N CYS A 288 -1.08 12.85 -9.31
CA CYS A 288 -0.85 14.24 -9.68
C CYS A 288 -2.17 14.76 -10.23
N SER A 289 -2.80 15.67 -9.49
CA SER A 289 -3.89 16.47 -10.02
C SER A 289 -3.31 17.40 -11.08
N ALA A 290 -3.75 17.26 -12.34
CA ALA A 290 -3.64 18.34 -13.30
C ALA A 290 -4.83 19.30 -13.07
N PRO A 291 -4.66 20.63 -13.18
CA PRO A 291 -5.78 21.57 -13.13
C PRO A 291 -6.78 21.35 -14.27
#